data_AF-A0A1A0KNE2-F1
#
_entry.id   AF-A0A1A0KNE2-F1
#
_cell.length_a   1.000
_cell.length_b   1.000
_cell.length_c   1.000
_cell.angle_alpha   90.00
_cell.angle_beta   90.00
_cell.angle_gamma   90.00
#
_symmetry.space_group_name_H-M   'P 1'
#
loop_
_entity.id
_entity.type
_entity.pdbx_description
1 polymer ?
#
loop_
_entity_poly.entity_id
_entity_poly.type
_entity_poly.pdbx_seq_one_letter_code
_entity_poly.pdbx_strand_id
1 'polypeptide(L)'
;MGDFITEEDLTPFASIDPDRAEAMIADAEALAVEAAPCIAEAGFTKQAALKAILRGAILRWNDSGTGAVTTQTAGPYAQTFDTRQTRRSLFWPSEIEQLQNLCATSGAGKAFSVDTVPLCGSVHADTCSLTFGALYCSCGADLAGVPLWGDV
;
A
#
# COMPACT_ATOMS: atom_id res chain seq x y z
N MET A 1 -27.25 13.20 -2.99
CA MET A 1 -27.46 11.89 -3.64
C MET A 1 -26.12 11.46 -4.24
N GLY A 2 -25.57 10.31 -3.82
CA GLY A 2 -24.25 9.85 -4.26
C GLY A 2 -24.26 9.22 -5.64
N ASP A 3 -23.18 9.41 -6.40
CA ASP A 3 -23.02 8.93 -7.78
C ASP A 3 -22.63 7.44 -7.84
N PHE A 4 -21.96 6.94 -6.80
CA PHE A 4 -21.39 5.57 -6.75
C PHE A 4 -21.99 4.72 -5.62
N ILE A 5 -22.39 5.33 -4.52
CA ILE A 5 -23.00 4.66 -3.37
C ILE A 5 -24.17 5.48 -2.82
N THR A 6 -25.26 4.82 -2.40
CA THR A 6 -26.43 5.49 -1.83
C THR A 6 -26.59 5.13 -0.35
N GLU A 7 -27.44 5.87 0.35
CA GLU A 7 -27.76 5.58 1.76
C GLU A 7 -28.30 4.16 1.96
N GLU A 8 -29.07 3.65 1.01
CA GLU A 8 -29.61 2.28 1.03
C GLU A 8 -28.52 1.21 1.04
N ASP A 9 -27.32 1.50 0.54
CA ASP A 9 -26.17 0.58 0.61
C ASP A 9 -25.53 0.54 2.01
N LEU A 10 -25.84 1.51 2.89
CA LEU A 10 -25.31 1.64 4.25
C LEU A 10 -26.30 1.14 5.31
N THR A 11 -27.61 1.34 5.10
CA THR A 11 -28.67 0.99 6.08
C THR A 11 -28.66 -0.45 6.57
N PRO A 12 -28.26 -1.49 5.79
CA PRO A 12 -28.20 -2.86 6.30
C PRO A 12 -27.12 -3.08 7.36
N PHE A 13 -26.14 -2.18 7.46
CA PHE A 13 -24.95 -2.34 8.30
C PHE A 13 -24.95 -1.39 9.50
N ALA A 14 -25.49 -0.18 9.34
CA ALA A 14 -25.54 0.81 10.40
C ALA A 14 -26.77 1.72 10.28
N SER A 15 -27.27 2.16 11.42
CA SER A 15 -28.24 3.27 11.50
C SER A 15 -27.45 4.57 11.59
N ILE A 16 -27.49 5.37 10.52
CA ILE A 16 -26.82 6.66 10.40
C ILE A 16 -27.90 7.70 10.10
N ASP A 17 -27.81 8.86 10.75
CA ASP A 17 -28.64 10.01 10.42
C ASP A 17 -28.49 10.37 8.93
N PRO A 18 -29.58 10.62 8.18
CA PRO A 18 -29.53 10.77 6.72
C PRO A 18 -28.67 11.97 6.29
N ASP A 19 -28.77 13.10 6.98
CA ASP A 19 -27.96 14.29 6.66
C ASP A 19 -26.47 14.00 6.87
N ARG A 20 -26.15 13.24 7.92
CA ARG A 20 -24.79 12.76 8.17
C ARG A 20 -24.34 11.75 7.10
N ALA A 21 -25.19 10.81 6.72
CA ALA A 21 -24.87 9.79 5.73
C ALA A 21 -24.58 10.43 4.35
N GLU A 22 -25.38 11.41 3.94
CA GLU A 22 -25.18 12.15 2.70
C GLU A 22 -23.84 12.91 2.70
N ALA A 23 -23.52 13.62 3.79
CA ALA A 23 -22.24 14.30 3.93
C ALA A 23 -21.06 13.31 3.86
N MET A 24 -21.18 12.16 4.53
CA MET A 24 -20.15 11.13 4.52
C MET A 24 -19.95 10.51 3.14
N ILE A 25 -21.03 10.28 2.39
CA ILE A 25 -20.98 9.79 1.01
C ILE A 25 -20.30 10.82 0.12
N ALA A 26 -20.69 12.09 0.18
CA ALA A 26 -20.11 13.15 -0.65
C ALA A 26 -18.60 13.28 -0.45
N ASP A 27 -18.12 13.27 0.80
CA ASP A 27 -16.70 13.33 1.12
C ASP A 27 -15.94 12.09 0.62
N ALA A 28 -16.54 10.90 0.76
CA ALA A 28 -15.95 9.65 0.31
C ALA A 28 -15.80 9.60 -1.22
N GLU A 29 -16.83 10.02 -1.94
CA GLU A 29 -16.82 10.05 -3.41
C GLU A 29 -15.81 11.07 -3.94
N ALA A 30 -15.77 12.28 -3.37
CA ALA A 30 -14.81 13.31 -3.77
C ALA A 30 -13.35 12.82 -3.63
N LEU A 31 -13.02 12.21 -2.49
CA LEU A 31 -11.68 11.66 -2.25
C LEU A 31 -11.37 10.42 -3.11
N ALA A 32 -12.38 9.62 -3.45
CA ALA A 32 -12.20 8.46 -4.31
C ALA A 32 -11.91 8.87 -5.75
N VAL A 33 -12.57 9.91 -6.27
CA VAL A 33 -12.30 10.45 -7.60
C VAL A 33 -10.90 11.05 -7.68
N GLU A 34 -10.45 11.75 -6.63
CA GLU A 34 -9.08 12.27 -6.56
C GLU A 34 -8.03 11.14 -6.58
N ALA A 35 -8.26 10.07 -5.82
CA ALA A 35 -7.34 8.94 -5.75
C ALA A 35 -7.35 8.05 -7.01
N ALA A 36 -8.50 7.95 -7.69
CA ALA A 36 -8.74 7.05 -8.80
C ALA A 36 -9.67 7.69 -9.86
N PRO A 37 -9.18 8.63 -10.68
CA PRO A 37 -10.03 9.40 -11.60
C PRO A 37 -10.83 8.57 -12.60
N CYS A 38 -10.34 7.37 -12.95
CA CYS A 38 -10.99 6.47 -13.91
C CYS A 38 -12.39 6.02 -13.48
N ILE A 39 -12.75 6.14 -12.20
CA ILE A 39 -14.07 5.74 -11.70
C ILE A 39 -15.18 6.68 -12.19
N ALA A 40 -14.83 7.92 -12.55
CA ALA A 40 -15.75 8.92 -13.11
C ALA A 40 -15.84 8.85 -14.64
N GLU A 41 -15.02 8.03 -15.30
CA GLU A 41 -15.01 7.90 -16.75
C GLU A 41 -16.14 6.99 -17.26
N ALA A 42 -16.68 7.33 -18.43
CA ALA A 42 -17.66 6.48 -19.11
C ALA A 42 -17.00 5.13 -19.49
N GLY A 43 -17.59 4.03 -19.03
CA GLY A 43 -17.09 2.68 -19.30
C GLY A 43 -16.37 2.00 -18.13
N PHE A 44 -16.35 2.59 -16.93
CA PHE A 44 -15.86 1.93 -15.74
C PHE A 44 -16.67 0.66 -15.41
N THR A 45 -16.01 -0.50 -15.38
CA THR A 45 -16.65 -1.82 -15.27
C THR A 45 -16.66 -2.39 -13.84
N LYS A 46 -15.85 -1.84 -12.93
CA LYS A 46 -15.62 -2.41 -11.59
C LYS A 46 -16.46 -1.73 -10.49
N GLN A 47 -17.70 -1.32 -10.80
CA GLN A 47 -18.57 -0.58 -9.88
C GLN A 47 -18.85 -1.31 -8.57
N ALA A 48 -19.03 -2.63 -8.61
CA ALA A 48 -19.28 -3.42 -7.40
C ALA A 48 -18.09 -3.39 -6.43
N ALA A 49 -16.86 -3.40 -6.94
CA ALA A 49 -15.65 -3.32 -6.13
C ALA A 49 -15.48 -1.92 -5.52
N LEU A 50 -15.71 -0.87 -6.32
CA LEU A 50 -15.73 0.51 -5.84
C LEU A 50 -16.72 0.68 -4.68
N LYS A 51 -17.96 0.22 -4.87
CA LYS A 51 -19.01 0.30 -3.85
C LYS A 51 -18.62 -0.41 -2.56
N ALA A 52 -17.99 -1.58 -2.64
CA ALA A 52 -17.53 -2.32 -1.46
C ALA A 52 -16.46 -1.56 -0.67
N ILE A 53 -15.50 -0.92 -1.36
CA ILE A 53 -14.44 -0.11 -0.73
C ILE A 53 -15.05 1.12 -0.05
N LEU A 54 -15.90 1.86 -0.75
CA LEU A 54 -16.56 3.06 -0.20
C LEU A 54 -17.39 2.72 1.03
N ARG A 55 -18.19 1.64 0.97
CA ARG A 55 -19.00 1.18 2.10
C ARG A 55 -18.14 0.85 3.32
N GLY A 56 -17.05 0.11 3.14
CA GLY A 56 -16.14 -0.24 4.23
C GLY A 56 -15.53 0.98 4.90
N ALA A 57 -15.07 1.94 4.11
CA ALA A 57 -14.48 3.18 4.60
C ALA A 57 -15.50 4.04 5.37
N ILE A 58 -16.71 4.21 4.83
CA ILE A 58 -17.77 5.02 5.45
C ILE A 58 -18.22 4.40 6.77
N LEU A 59 -18.50 3.10 6.81
CA LEU A 59 -18.93 2.42 8.04
C LEU A 59 -17.84 2.50 9.12
N ARG A 60 -16.59 2.23 8.76
CA ARG A 60 -15.46 2.38 9.68
C ARG A 60 -15.33 3.82 10.19
N TRP A 61 -15.54 4.80 9.33
CA TRP A 61 -15.48 6.21 9.74
C TRP A 61 -16.63 6.56 10.68
N ASN A 62 -17.84 6.04 10.42
CA ASN A 62 -18.99 6.20 11.30
C ASN A 62 -18.68 5.64 12.70
N ASP A 63 -18.11 4.44 12.77
CA ASP A 63 -17.75 3.76 14.03
C ASP A 63 -16.66 4.54 14.78
N SER A 64 -15.66 5.06 14.07
CA SER A 64 -14.55 5.84 14.66
C SER A 64 -14.99 7.18 15.25
N GLY A 65 -16.06 7.78 14.71
CA GLY A 65 -16.65 9.04 15.20
C GLY A 65 -17.38 8.91 16.53
N THR A 66 -17.59 7.70 17.06
CA THR A 66 -18.29 7.47 18.33
C THR A 66 -17.43 7.73 19.57
N GLY A 67 -16.10 7.85 19.43
CA GLY A 67 -15.18 8.36 20.45
C GLY A 67 -15.15 7.59 21.78
N ALA A 68 -15.69 6.37 21.83
CA ALA A 68 -15.89 5.64 23.08
C ALA A 68 -14.58 4.98 23.56
N VAL A 69 -14.01 5.51 24.63
CA VAL A 69 -12.95 4.82 25.38
C VAL A 69 -13.51 3.50 25.90
N THR A 70 -13.04 2.37 25.36
CA THR A 70 -13.50 1.05 25.75
C THR A 70 -12.59 0.50 26.84
N THR A 71 -13.13 0.39 28.06
CA THR A 71 -12.45 -0.25 29.19
C THR A 71 -12.79 -1.74 29.18
N GLN A 72 -11.76 -2.58 29.06
CA GLN A 72 -11.88 -4.03 29.22
C GLN A 72 -11.26 -4.45 30.55
N THR A 73 -12.04 -5.11 31.40
CA THR A 73 -11.57 -5.64 32.68
C THR A 73 -11.65 -7.16 32.65
N ALA A 74 -10.52 -7.84 32.84
CA ALA A 74 -10.39 -9.28 32.94
C ALA A 74 -9.76 -9.63 34.29
N GLY A 75 -10.60 -9.86 35.31
CA GLY A 75 -10.13 -10.13 36.66
C GLY A 75 -9.33 -8.95 37.23
N PRO A 76 -8.10 -9.17 37.76
CA PRO A 76 -7.27 -8.08 38.32
C PRO A 76 -6.63 -7.18 37.25
N TYR A 77 -6.76 -7.52 35.96
CA TYR A 77 -6.19 -6.75 34.87
C TYR A 77 -7.26 -5.87 34.24
N ALA A 78 -7.01 -4.55 34.22
CA ALA A 78 -7.83 -3.58 33.51
C ALA A 78 -7.01 -2.95 32.38
N GLN A 79 -7.57 -2.89 31.18
CA GLN A 79 -7.00 -2.22 30.03
C GLN A 79 -7.98 -1.17 29.51
N THR A 80 -7.49 0.03 29.28
CA THR A 80 -8.26 1.11 28.65
C THR A 80 -7.79 1.22 27.21
N PHE A 81 -8.68 0.95 26.25
CA PHE A 81 -8.43 1.19 24.84
C PHE A 81 -8.92 2.59 24.49
N ASP A 82 -7.98 3.48 24.18
CA ASP A 82 -8.30 4.79 23.63
C ASP A 82 -8.56 4.65 22.14
N THR A 83 -9.83 4.49 21.76
CA THR A 83 -10.28 4.38 20.36
C THR A 83 -10.40 5.74 19.67
N ARG A 84 -10.05 6.84 20.35
CA ARG A 84 -10.02 8.18 19.75
C ARG A 84 -8.89 8.25 18.74
N GLN A 85 -9.17 7.80 17.53
CA GLN A 85 -8.20 7.83 16.45
C GLN A 85 -8.09 9.26 15.92
N THR A 86 -6.90 9.86 16.04
CA THR A 86 -6.58 11.21 15.55
C THR A 86 -6.41 11.29 14.03
N ARG A 87 -6.64 10.19 13.30
CA ARG A 87 -6.38 10.15 11.86
C ARG A 87 -7.37 11.06 11.12
N ARG A 88 -6.81 12.03 10.41
CA ARG A 88 -7.53 13.05 9.64
C ARG A 88 -7.99 12.58 8.27
N SER A 89 -7.43 11.49 7.74
CA SER A 89 -7.82 10.98 6.41
C SER A 89 -8.92 9.93 6.52
N LEU A 90 -9.96 10.11 5.70
CA LEU A 90 -11.07 9.18 5.58
C LEU A 90 -10.57 7.77 5.21
N PHE A 91 -9.78 7.66 4.14
CA PHE A 91 -9.24 6.40 3.64
C PHE A 91 -7.94 5.99 4.33
N TRP A 92 -7.76 4.68 4.45
CA TRP A 92 -6.47 4.08 4.77
C TRP A 92 -5.59 3.94 3.53
N PRO A 93 -4.26 3.88 3.69
CA PRO A 93 -3.35 3.67 2.56
C PRO A 93 -3.71 2.44 1.72
N SER A 94 -4.12 1.34 2.35
CA SER A 94 -4.56 0.12 1.65
C SER A 94 -5.83 0.32 0.81
N GLU A 95 -6.76 1.17 1.25
CA GLU A 95 -7.98 1.49 0.51
C GLU A 95 -7.65 2.38 -0.68
N ILE A 96 -6.73 3.34 -0.50
CA ILE A 96 -6.21 4.18 -1.60
C ILE A 96 -5.52 3.31 -2.66
N GLU A 97 -4.67 2.37 -2.25
CA GLU A 97 -4.04 1.42 -3.17
C GLU A 97 -5.08 0.55 -3.90
N GLN A 98 -6.12 0.09 -3.20
CA GLN A 98 -7.21 -0.66 -3.83
C GLN A 98 -7.96 0.19 -4.86
N LEU A 99 -8.28 1.45 -4.56
CA LEU A 99 -8.91 2.39 -5.49
C LEU A 99 -8.02 2.61 -6.72
N GLN A 100 -6.73 2.88 -6.53
CA GLN A 100 -5.76 3.03 -7.63
C GLN A 100 -5.66 1.76 -8.48
N ASN A 101 -5.72 0.58 -7.86
CA ASN A 101 -5.69 -0.70 -8.56
C ASN A 101 -6.98 -0.97 -9.38
N LEU A 102 -8.10 -0.32 -9.08
CA LEU A 102 -9.27 -0.37 -9.95
C LEU A 102 -8.97 0.24 -11.32
N CYS A 103 -8.19 1.33 -11.33
CA CYS A 103 -7.71 2.02 -12.53
C CYS A 103 -6.49 1.37 -13.19
N ALA A 104 -5.80 0.46 -12.51
CA ALA A 104 -4.65 -0.21 -13.09
C ALA A 104 -5.07 -1.11 -14.27
N THR A 105 -4.58 -0.79 -15.46
CA THR A 105 -4.66 -1.67 -16.63
C THR A 105 -3.61 -2.79 -16.50
N SER A 106 -3.99 -4.03 -16.81
CA SER A 106 -3.02 -5.11 -16.99
C SER A 106 -2.00 -4.72 -18.06
N GLY A 107 -0.73 -4.54 -17.66
CA GLY A 107 0.37 -4.17 -18.57
C GLY A 107 0.90 -2.74 -18.44
N ALA A 108 0.31 -1.89 -17.58
CA ALA A 108 0.97 -0.64 -17.18
C ALA A 108 2.21 -1.00 -16.35
N GLY A 109 3.38 -0.88 -16.95
CA GLY A 109 4.66 -1.23 -16.34
C GLY A 109 4.79 -0.61 -14.94
N LYS A 110 5.00 -1.45 -13.93
CA LYS A 110 5.34 -0.98 -12.58
C LYS A 110 6.78 -0.49 -12.60
N ALA A 111 7.11 0.44 -11.69
CA ALA A 111 8.49 0.80 -11.47
C ALA A 111 9.27 -0.47 -11.10
N PHE A 112 10.28 -0.80 -11.92
CA PHE A 112 11.22 -1.88 -11.66
C PHE A 112 12.63 -1.29 -11.67
N SER A 113 13.49 -1.81 -10.80
CA SER A 113 14.91 -1.51 -10.84
C SER A 113 15.64 -2.72 -11.41
N VAL A 114 16.46 -2.49 -12.42
CA VAL A 114 17.47 -3.47 -12.84
C VAL A 114 18.72 -3.16 -12.03
N ASP A 115 19.20 -4.13 -11.25
CA ASP A 115 20.53 -4.03 -10.67
C ASP A 115 21.54 -4.12 -11.81
N THR A 116 22.24 -3.01 -12.05
CA THR A 116 23.25 -2.89 -13.10
C THR A 116 24.66 -3.04 -12.55
N VAL A 117 24.81 -3.30 -11.24
CA VAL A 117 26.11 -3.64 -10.67
C VAL A 117 26.56 -4.94 -11.33
N PRO A 118 27.68 -4.94 -12.07
CA PRO A 118 28.25 -6.17 -12.56
C PRO A 118 28.52 -7.04 -11.34
N LEU A 119 27.91 -8.22 -11.26
CA LEU A 119 28.48 -9.28 -10.44
C LEU A 119 29.92 -9.40 -10.94
N CYS A 120 30.91 -8.96 -10.15
CA CYS A 120 32.31 -9.15 -10.47
C CYS A 120 32.52 -10.64 -10.65
N GLY A 121 32.43 -11.10 -11.90
CA GLY A 121 32.75 -12.45 -12.33
C GLY A 121 34.27 -12.65 -12.41
N SER A 122 35.04 -11.96 -11.56
CA SER A 122 36.46 -12.21 -11.40
C SER A 122 36.62 -13.52 -10.64
N VAL A 123 37.02 -14.57 -11.37
CA VAL A 123 37.35 -15.85 -10.76
C VAL A 123 38.60 -15.65 -9.89
N HIS A 124 38.51 -16.02 -8.62
CA HIS A 124 39.58 -15.81 -7.66
C HIS A 124 40.55 -17.00 -7.68
N ALA A 125 41.77 -16.81 -8.19
CA ALA A 125 42.84 -17.81 -8.05
C ALA A 125 43.53 -17.70 -6.68
N ASP A 126 44.10 -18.80 -6.18
CA ASP A 126 44.80 -18.85 -4.89
C ASP A 126 45.96 -17.83 -4.80
N THR A 127 46.59 -17.51 -5.93
CA THR A 127 47.63 -16.47 -6.03
C THR A 127 47.12 -15.09 -5.60
N CYS A 128 45.85 -14.77 -5.84
CA CYS A 128 45.26 -13.49 -5.44
C CYS A 128 45.22 -13.34 -3.90
N SER A 129 45.01 -14.43 -3.15
CA SER A 129 45.09 -14.45 -1.69
C SER A 129 46.52 -14.44 -1.18
N LEU A 130 47.36 -15.32 -1.73
CA LEU A 130 48.69 -15.59 -1.18
C LEU A 130 49.69 -14.46 -1.43
N THR A 131 49.57 -13.75 -2.57
CA THR A 131 50.53 -12.71 -2.95
C THR A 131 50.00 -11.30 -2.71
N PHE A 132 48.68 -11.10 -2.82
CA PHE A 132 48.09 -9.76 -2.80
C PHE A 132 47.06 -9.53 -1.68
N GLY A 133 46.81 -10.54 -0.84
CA GLY A 133 46.02 -10.41 0.38
C GLY A 133 44.50 -10.39 0.18
N ALA A 134 43.99 -10.64 -1.04
CA ALA A 134 42.56 -10.78 -1.37
C ALA A 134 41.63 -9.61 -0.96
N LEU A 135 42.18 -8.45 -0.58
CA LEU A 135 41.38 -7.27 -0.23
C LEU A 135 40.84 -6.55 -1.47
N TYR A 136 41.44 -6.81 -2.62
CA TYR A 136 41.12 -6.25 -3.94
C TYR A 136 41.62 -7.23 -5.02
N CYS A 137 41.04 -7.27 -6.22
CA CYS A 137 41.47 -8.20 -7.28
C CYS A 137 42.70 -7.68 -8.05
N SER A 138 43.76 -7.33 -7.32
CA SER A 138 45.04 -6.86 -7.85
C SER A 138 45.86 -7.89 -8.62
N CYS A 139 45.45 -9.15 -8.63
CA CYS A 139 45.99 -10.16 -9.53
C CYS A 139 45.63 -9.93 -11.02
N GLY A 140 45.02 -8.78 -11.33
CA GLY A 140 44.66 -8.37 -12.69
C GLY A 140 43.29 -8.85 -13.14
N ALA A 141 42.56 -9.59 -12.29
CA ALA A 141 41.24 -10.12 -12.63
C ALA A 141 40.19 -9.02 -12.85
N ASP A 142 40.31 -7.86 -12.20
CA ASP A 142 39.44 -6.70 -12.48
C ASP A 142 39.71 -6.09 -13.86
N LEU A 143 40.91 -6.29 -14.41
CA LEU A 143 41.31 -5.75 -15.72
C LEU A 143 41.08 -6.75 -16.86
N ALA A 144 41.28 -8.05 -16.59
CA ALA A 144 41.30 -9.10 -17.60
C ALA A 144 40.16 -10.12 -17.47
N GLY A 145 39.32 -10.03 -16.43
CA GLY A 145 38.27 -11.01 -16.12
C GLY A 145 38.77 -12.33 -15.53
N VAL A 146 40.08 -12.60 -15.63
CA VAL A 146 40.79 -13.74 -15.06
C VAL A 146 42.12 -13.28 -14.45
N PRO A 147 42.67 -14.00 -13.46
CA PRO A 147 43.97 -13.67 -12.89
C PRO A 147 45.06 -13.75 -13.97
N LEU A 148 45.94 -12.74 -14.01
CA LEU A 148 47.05 -12.69 -14.97
C LEU A 148 48.20 -13.63 -14.58
N TRP A 149 48.21 -14.11 -13.34
CA TRP A 149 49.26 -14.96 -12.77
C TRP A 149 48.66 -16.08 -11.92
N GLY A 150 49.17 -17.29 -12.11
CA GLY A 150 48.68 -18.51 -11.46
C GLY A 150 47.56 -19.19 -12.24
N ASP A 151 47.37 -20.49 -11.99
CA ASP A 151 46.28 -21.26 -12.58
C ASP A 151 44.96 -20.96 -11.83
N VAL A 152 43.85 -20.95 -12.57
CA VAL A 152 42.48 -20.72 -12.06
C VAL A 152 41.94 -21.89 -11.26
#